data_AF-A0A1M4EMR5-F1
#
_entry.id   AF-A0A1M4EMR5-F1
#
_cell.length_a   1.000
_cell.length_b   1.000
_cell.length_c   1.000
_cell.angle_alpha   90.00
_cell.angle_beta   90.00
_cell.angle_gamma   90.00
#
_symmetry.space_group_name_H-M   'P 1'
#
loop_
_entity.id
_entity.type
_entity.pdbx_description
1 polymer ?
#
loop_
_entity_poly.entity_id
_entity_poly.type
_entity_poly.pdbx_seq_one_letter_code
_entity_poly.pdbx_strand_id
1 'polypeptide(L)'
;MIMSESDLASTVQGGDRRAALEGIRDKLAVELADASGRDAAVIAKELRATIAELESLPGGKGVNPVDDLTARRARRIADAQGR
;
A
#
# COMPACT_ATOMS: atom_id res chain seq x y z
N MET A 1 -7.76 -8.23 1.35
CA MET A 1 -8.64 -7.74 0.28
C MET A 1 -8.07 -6.39 -0.14
N ILE A 2 -7.77 -6.18 -1.43
CA ILE A 2 -7.33 -4.86 -1.92
C ILE A 2 -8.58 -3.98 -1.98
N MET A 3 -8.55 -2.78 -1.40
CA MET A 3 -9.65 -1.82 -1.52
C MET A 3 -9.91 -1.52 -3.00
N SER A 4 -11.17 -1.57 -3.45
CA SER A 4 -11.50 -1.18 -4.82
C SER A 4 -11.45 0.34 -4.98
N GLU A 5 -11.34 0.84 -6.21
CA GLU A 5 -11.31 2.30 -6.48
C GLU A 5 -12.58 3.02 -5.98
N SER A 6 -13.74 2.36 -6.10
CA SER A 6 -15.01 2.86 -5.54
C SER A 6 -14.99 2.89 -4.01
N ASP A 7 -14.33 1.94 -3.35
CA ASP A 7 -14.20 1.93 -1.89
C ASP A 7 -13.22 2.99 -1.40
N LEU A 8 -12.19 3.33 -2.19
CA LEU A 8 -11.28 4.43 -1.88
C LEU A 8 -12.00 5.78 -1.95
N ALA A 9 -12.81 6.00 -3.00
CA ALA A 9 -13.58 7.24 -3.16
C ALA A 9 -14.57 7.45 -2.02
N SER A 10 -15.28 6.39 -1.58
CA SER A 10 -16.22 6.46 -0.46
C SER A 10 -15.51 6.67 0.89
N THR A 11 -14.34 6.08 1.10
CA THR A 11 -13.53 6.27 2.31
C THR A 11 -13.02 7.71 2.44
N VAL A 12 -12.55 8.29 1.33
CA VAL A 12 -12.13 9.70 1.28
C VAL A 12 -13.30 10.62 1.60
N GLN A 13 -14.50 10.34 1.05
CA GLN A 13 -15.71 11.10 1.36
C GLN A 13 -16.17 10.93 2.81
N GLY A 14 -15.94 9.76 3.42
CA GLY A 14 -16.26 9.47 4.81
C GLY A 14 -15.35 10.13 5.84
N GLY A 15 -14.26 10.77 5.41
CA GLY A 15 -13.34 11.50 6.28
C GLY A 15 -12.35 10.62 7.06
N ASP A 16 -12.28 9.32 6.77
CA ASP A 16 -11.26 8.44 7.34
C ASP A 16 -9.95 8.60 6.56
N ARG A 17 -9.16 9.59 6.98
CA ARG A 17 -7.86 9.90 6.37
C ARG A 17 -6.90 8.72 6.43
N ARG A 18 -6.95 7.88 7.48
CA ARG A 18 -6.03 6.75 7.62
C ARG A 18 -6.36 5.68 6.59
N ALA A 19 -7.62 5.26 6.52
CA ALA A 19 -8.07 4.25 5.56
C ALA A 19 -7.86 4.72 4.10
N ALA A 20 -8.03 6.01 3.81
CA ALA A 20 -7.72 6.58 2.50
C ALA A 20 -6.23 6.45 2.13
N LEU A 21 -5.33 6.82 3.04
CA LEU A 21 -3.88 6.71 2.83
C LEU A 21 -3.42 5.24 2.73
N GLU A 22 -4.03 4.33 3.48
CA GLU A 22 -3.76 2.90 3.37
C GLU A 22 -4.16 2.34 2.00
N GLY A 23 -5.32 2.76 1.47
CA GLY A 23 -5.74 2.42 0.11
C GLY A 23 -4.81 2.99 -0.98
N ILE A 24 -4.36 4.24 -0.82
CA ILE A 24 -3.39 4.86 -1.72
C ILE A 24 -2.06 4.12 -1.69
N ARG A 25 -1.54 3.79 -0.50
CA ARG A 25 -0.30 3.01 -0.34
C ARG A 25 -0.40 1.67 -1.06
N ASP A 26 -1.50 0.96 -0.89
CA ASP A 26 -1.69 -0.37 -1.49
C ASP A 26 -1.74 -0.28 -3.02
N LYS A 27 -2.41 0.74 -3.57
CA LYS A 27 -2.46 0.99 -5.01
C LYS A 27 -1.08 1.35 -5.57
N LEU A 28 -0.37 2.30 -4.95
CA LEU A 28 0.98 2.68 -5.35
C LEU A 28 1.96 1.50 -5.30
N ALA A 29 1.82 0.60 -4.32
CA ALA A 29 2.66 -0.59 -4.22
C ALA A 29 2.40 -1.61 -5.35
N VAL A 30 1.16 -1.70 -5.84
CA VAL A 30 0.81 -2.50 -7.02
C VAL A 30 1.37 -1.85 -8.28
N GLU A 31 1.12 -0.57 -8.49
CA GLU A 31 1.59 0.16 -9.68
C GLU A 31 3.13 0.17 -9.78
N LEU A 32 3.82 0.28 -8.64
CA LEU A 32 5.28 0.24 -8.60
C LEU A 32 5.85 -1.11 -9.05
N ALA A 33 5.11 -2.21 -8.88
CA ALA A 33 5.59 -3.54 -9.26
C ALA A 33 5.75 -3.69 -10.77
N ASP A 34 4.92 -2.99 -11.54
CA ASP A 34 4.89 -3.04 -13.01
C ASP A 34 5.56 -1.81 -13.65
N ALA A 35 5.85 -0.76 -12.86
CA ALA A 35 6.48 0.46 -13.34
C ALA A 35 7.99 0.30 -13.55
N SER A 36 8.55 1.09 -14.49
CA SER A 36 9.99 1.13 -14.73
C SER A 36 10.48 2.56 -15.02
N GLY A 37 11.79 2.75 -14.97
CA GLY A 37 12.44 4.02 -15.31
C GLY A 37 11.92 5.20 -14.49
N ARG A 38 11.45 6.23 -15.18
CA ARG A 38 11.00 7.49 -14.56
C ARG A 38 9.72 7.29 -13.74
N ASP A 39 8.80 6.47 -14.22
CA ASP A 39 7.49 6.27 -13.56
C ASP A 39 7.68 5.51 -12.24
N ALA A 40 8.55 4.50 -12.21
CA ALA A 40 8.92 3.80 -10.98
C ALA A 40 9.52 4.77 -9.93
N ALA A 41 10.37 5.70 -10.35
CA ALA A 41 10.97 6.67 -9.43
C ALA A 41 9.92 7.64 -8.85
N VAL A 42 8.94 8.04 -9.65
CA VAL A 42 7.82 8.90 -9.20
C VAL A 42 6.94 8.14 -8.21
N ILE A 43 6.48 6.94 -8.59
CA ILE A 43 5.60 6.11 -7.74
C ILE A 43 6.30 5.75 -6.42
N ALA A 44 7.59 5.43 -6.45
CA ALA A 44 8.36 5.14 -5.23
C ALA A 44 8.48 6.36 -4.31
N LYS A 45 8.60 7.57 -4.87
CA LYS A 45 8.63 8.80 -4.08
C LYS A 45 7.30 9.07 -3.41
N GLU A 46 6.20 8.94 -4.14
CA GLU A 46 4.85 9.14 -3.60
C GLU A 46 4.52 8.09 -2.54
N LEU A 47 4.86 6.81 -2.80
CA LEU A 47 4.67 5.73 -1.83
C LEU A 47 5.40 6.01 -0.50
N ARG A 48 6.64 6.51 -0.57
CA ARG A 48 7.39 6.93 0.62
C ARG A 48 6.71 8.07 1.37
N ALA A 49 6.16 9.06 0.65
CA ALA A 49 5.44 10.17 1.26
C ALA A 49 4.17 9.69 1.96
N THR A 50 3.38 8.83 1.32
CA THR A 50 2.17 8.22 1.91
C THR A 50 2.48 7.43 3.17
N ILE A 51 3.57 6.65 3.18
CA ILE A 51 4.00 5.89 4.37
C ILE A 51 4.39 6.85 5.50
N ALA A 52 5.19 7.89 5.21
CA ALA A 52 5.58 8.87 6.22
C ALA A 52 4.36 9.61 6.81
N GLU A 53 3.35 9.91 5.97
CA GLU A 53 2.11 10.52 6.44
C GLU A 53 1.32 9.58 7.35
N LEU A 54 1.17 8.30 6.99
CA LEU A 54 0.53 7.28 7.82
C LEU A 54 1.22 7.11 9.18
N GLU A 55 2.55 7.18 9.21
CA GLU A 55 3.34 7.10 10.45
C GLU A 55 3.17 8.36 11.33
N SER A 56 2.90 9.51 10.70
CA SER A 56 2.64 10.77 11.42
C SER A 56 1.24 10.86 12.04
N LEU A 57 0.30 10.01 11.64
CA LEU A 57 -1.08 10.06 12.15
C LEU A 57 -1.15 9.56 13.61
N PRO A 58 -1.77 10.32 14.53
CA PRO A 58 -1.99 9.89 15.91
C PRO A 58 -2.96 8.70 15.98
N GLY A 59 -2.73 7.76 16.90
CA GLY A 59 -3.56 6.54 17.08
C GLY A 59 -2.89 5.23 16.63
N GLY A 60 -1.60 5.08 16.93
CA GLY A 60 -0.73 4.04 16.39
C GLY A 60 -1.23 2.57 16.46
N LYS A 61 -0.77 1.82 15.45
CA LYS A 61 -0.69 0.36 15.33
C LYS A 61 -2.02 -0.43 15.33
N GLY A 62 -2.79 -0.26 14.26
CA GLY A 62 -3.57 -1.37 13.70
C GLY A 62 -2.78 -1.97 12.53
N VAL A 63 -2.06 -3.07 12.78
CA VAL A 63 -1.42 -3.99 11.79
C VAL A 63 -0.73 -3.30 10.61
N ASN A 64 0.60 -3.20 10.65
CA ASN A 64 1.40 -2.64 9.55
C ASN A 64 1.23 -3.52 8.29
N PRO A 65 0.52 -3.07 7.24
CA PRO A 65 0.20 -3.92 6.07
C PRO A 65 1.43 -4.18 5.20
N VAL A 66 2.52 -3.45 5.43
CA VAL A 66 3.84 -3.76 4.86
C VAL A 66 4.37 -5.11 5.37
N ASP A 67 4.09 -5.47 6.62
CA ASP A 67 4.43 -6.79 7.16
C ASP A 67 3.55 -7.87 6.51
N ASP A 68 2.26 -7.57 6.26
CA ASP A 68 1.35 -8.48 5.54
C ASP A 68 1.73 -8.61 4.05
N LEU A 69 2.19 -7.53 3.41
CA LEU A 69 2.70 -7.56 2.04
C LEU A 69 4.01 -8.35 1.93
N THR A 70 4.90 -8.19 2.91
CA THR A 70 6.14 -8.98 3.02
C THR A 70 5.82 -10.46 3.24
N ALA A 71 4.85 -10.76 4.12
CA ALA A 71 4.36 -12.12 4.33
C ALA A 71 3.72 -12.71 3.05
N ARG A 72 2.94 -11.92 2.31
CA ARG A 72 2.36 -12.32 1.01
C ARG A 72 3.43 -12.56 -0.05
N ARG A 73 4.47 -11.74 -0.10
CA ARG A 73 5.61 -11.93 -1.01
C ARG A 73 6.41 -13.18 -0.64
N ALA A 74 6.72 -13.37 0.63
CA ALA A 74 7.37 -14.58 1.14
C ALA A 74 6.56 -15.83 0.81
N ARG A 75 5.23 -15.77 0.93
CA ARG A 75 4.34 -16.88 0.60
C ARG A 75 4.35 -17.21 -0.90
N ARG A 76 4.31 -16.21 -1.78
CA ARG A 76 4.42 -16.44 -3.23
C ARG A 76 5.78 -17.00 -3.64
N ILE A 77 6.86 -16.54 -3.01
CA ILE A 77 8.22 -17.04 -3.29
C ILE A 77 8.37 -18.48 -2.79
N ALA A 78 7.84 -18.80 -1.60
CA ALA A 78 7.83 -20.15 -1.05
C ALA A 78 7.01 -21.12 -1.92
N ASP A 79 5.82 -20.69 -2.39
CA ASP A 79 5.00 -21.47 -3.32
C ASP A 79 5.70 -21.66 -4.68
N ALA A 80 6.55 -20.73 -5.12
CA ALA A 80 7.34 -20.86 -6.35
C ALA A 80 8.61 -21.72 -6.20
N GLN A 81 9.09 -21.95 -4.98
CA GLN A 81 10.30 -22.75 -4.68
C GLN A 81 9.99 -24.19 -4.25
N GLY A 82 8.73 -24.52 -3.97
CA GLY A 82 8.27 -25.85 -3.62
C GLY A 82 7.32 -26.44 -4.66
N ARG A 83 7.87 -27.06 -5.71
CA ARG A 83 7.19 -27.96 -6.69
C ARG A 83 6.31 -27.33 -7.77
#